data_AF-A0AA39TML0-F1
#
_entry.id   AF-A0AA39TML0-F1
#
_cell.length_a   1.000
_cell.length_b   1.000
_cell.length_c   1.000
_cell.angle_alpha   90.00
_cell.angle_beta   90.00
_cell.angle_gamma   90.00
#
_symmetry.space_group_name_H-M   'P 1'
#
loop_
_entity.id
_entity.type
_entity.pdbx_description
1 polymer ?
#
loop_
_entity_poly.entity_id
_entity_poly.type
_entity_poly.pdbx_seq_one_letter_code
_entity_poly.pdbx_strand_id
1 'polypeptide(L)'
;MKEKDRQNNLYRTIEGDVHKMEKDEWDLQNKIKEREDTRRRVESTKESIETFNKRVKDADAQLAEAQGPIDALEADFKTTEQALNAQITEAQSNVQASNQSNDRLESIHKDVERYVMQRRAQKLAENERRSEQADLEIKECMDSLQKCRDAITQLDREIGGGDAKRANLQENIRIRQLARQVKDIQDKIDSLDLEAAARARRNFEEKYGPEKEKEQKLQASYSHIAGELSSLRAQLKQSEKDMKEFKEIDTRYTDQLVKVKMSDVANNDLELYAKALDNAIMKYHGLKMEEVNDTMRHLWNRTYQGTDIDGIKIRSDVEGGASKRSYNYRVVMTKDQVEMDMRGRCSAGQKMLASIIIRLALSDSFGQNCGILALDEPTNALDRENIDALADSLVDIINERKHQSNFQLIIITHDETFLAKLGQNNIMQHYWRVSRDARQKSIIERQNFSNS
;
A
#
# COMPACT_ATOMS: atom_id res chain seq x y z
N MET A 1 -84.44 -45.65 -78.94
CA MET A 1 -83.20 -44.91 -78.59
C MET A 1 -83.26 -44.17 -77.26
N LYS A 2 -84.40 -43.60 -76.82
CA LYS A 2 -84.46 -42.72 -75.63
C LYS A 2 -84.28 -43.39 -74.24
N GLU A 3 -84.52 -44.71 -74.09
CA GLU A 3 -84.42 -45.39 -72.78
C GLU A 3 -82.99 -45.83 -72.43
N LYS A 4 -82.19 -46.19 -73.46
CA LYS A 4 -80.81 -46.65 -73.29
C LYS A 4 -79.88 -45.53 -72.82
N ASP A 5 -80.10 -44.30 -73.30
CA ASP A 5 -79.33 -43.12 -72.88
C ASP A 5 -79.69 -42.69 -71.44
N ARG A 6 -80.93 -42.92 -71.00
CA ARG A 6 -81.38 -42.62 -69.64
C ARG A 6 -80.76 -43.57 -68.61
N GLN A 7 -80.70 -44.87 -68.93
CA GLN A 7 -80.01 -45.86 -68.10
C GLN A 7 -78.49 -45.64 -68.07
N ASN A 8 -77.86 -45.28 -69.19
CA ASN A 8 -76.43 -44.95 -69.21
C ASN A 8 -76.08 -43.72 -68.38
N ASN A 9 -76.92 -42.68 -68.38
CA ASN A 9 -76.72 -41.52 -67.51
C ASN A 9 -76.90 -41.87 -66.02
N LEU A 10 -77.90 -42.69 -65.68
CA LEU A 10 -78.08 -43.16 -64.30
C LEU A 10 -76.89 -44.00 -63.84
N TYR A 11 -76.35 -44.86 -64.71
CA TYR A 11 -75.16 -45.66 -64.44
C TYR A 11 -73.94 -44.78 -64.16
N ARG A 12 -73.71 -43.75 -64.98
CA ARG A 12 -72.61 -42.77 -64.77
C ARG A 12 -72.75 -41.96 -63.48
N THR A 13 -73.97 -41.60 -63.08
CA THR A 13 -74.19 -40.91 -61.81
C THR A 13 -73.89 -41.81 -60.61
N ILE A 14 -74.38 -43.06 -60.64
CA ILE A 14 -74.11 -44.05 -59.60
C ILE A 14 -72.60 -44.38 -59.54
N GLU A 15 -71.94 -44.50 -60.69
CA GLU A 15 -70.49 -44.75 -60.79
C GLU A 15 -69.70 -43.56 -60.22
N GLY A 16 -70.14 -42.32 -60.47
CA GLY A 16 -69.57 -41.12 -59.85
C GLY A 16 -69.77 -41.05 -58.34
N ASP A 17 -70.95 -41.43 -57.84
CA ASP A 17 -71.24 -41.48 -56.39
C ASP A 17 -70.45 -42.59 -55.68
N VAL A 18 -70.28 -43.75 -56.31
CA VAL A 18 -69.41 -44.83 -55.83
C VAL A 18 -67.97 -44.36 -55.76
N HIS A 19 -67.45 -43.73 -56.82
CA HIS A 19 -66.09 -43.24 -56.84
C HIS A 19 -65.83 -42.14 -55.79
N LYS A 20 -66.86 -41.35 -55.48
CA LYS A 20 -66.82 -40.34 -54.41
C LYS A 20 -66.82 -40.99 -53.02
N MET A 21 -67.64 -42.02 -52.80
CA MET A 21 -67.64 -42.80 -51.56
C MET A 21 -66.32 -43.55 -51.35
N GLU A 22 -65.70 -44.10 -52.40
CA GLU A 22 -64.38 -44.74 -52.33
C GLU A 22 -63.28 -43.73 -51.95
N LYS A 23 -63.36 -42.51 -52.49
CA LYS A 23 -62.42 -41.43 -52.12
C LYS A 23 -62.59 -40.99 -50.67
N ASP A 24 -63.84 -40.84 -50.22
CA ASP A 24 -64.15 -40.48 -48.83
C ASP A 24 -63.72 -41.61 -47.86
N GLU A 25 -63.89 -42.88 -48.25
CA GLU A 25 -63.39 -44.05 -47.50
C GLU A 25 -61.87 -44.01 -47.39
N TRP A 26 -61.16 -43.74 -48.49
CA TRP A 26 -59.70 -43.63 -48.50
C TRP A 26 -59.20 -42.46 -47.62
N ASP A 27 -59.85 -41.29 -47.68
CA ASP A 27 -59.53 -40.14 -46.83
C ASP A 27 -59.78 -40.42 -45.35
N LEU A 28 -60.86 -41.15 -45.02
CA LEU A 28 -61.16 -41.61 -43.66
C LEU A 28 -60.13 -42.63 -43.16
N GLN A 29 -59.70 -43.58 -44.00
CA GLN A 29 -58.65 -44.54 -43.66
C GLN A 29 -57.31 -43.84 -43.39
N ASN A 30 -56.93 -42.84 -44.19
CA ASN A 30 -55.73 -42.05 -43.95
C ASN A 30 -55.80 -41.26 -42.64
N LYS A 31 -56.95 -40.61 -42.35
CA LYS A 31 -57.15 -39.91 -41.07
C LYS A 31 -57.08 -40.83 -39.86
N ILE A 32 -57.58 -42.06 -39.98
CA ILE A 32 -57.47 -43.09 -38.92
C ILE A 32 -56.00 -43.45 -38.70
N LYS A 33 -55.24 -43.63 -39.78
CA LYS A 33 -53.81 -43.95 -39.74
C LYS A 33 -52.99 -42.82 -39.09
N GLU A 34 -53.22 -41.57 -39.47
CA GLU A 34 -52.61 -40.40 -38.84
C GLU A 34 -52.96 -40.29 -37.35
N ARG A 35 -54.21 -40.57 -36.97
CA ARG A 35 -54.64 -40.57 -35.56
C ARG A 35 -53.93 -41.66 -34.76
N GLU A 36 -53.74 -42.85 -35.32
CA GLU A 36 -53.02 -43.94 -34.68
C GLU A 36 -51.54 -43.62 -34.49
N ASP A 37 -50.88 -43.05 -35.51
CA ASP A 37 -49.48 -42.64 -35.41
C ASP A 37 -49.29 -41.48 -34.42
N THR A 38 -50.22 -40.52 -34.40
CA THR A 38 -50.22 -39.45 -33.39
C THR A 38 -50.42 -40.02 -31.99
N ARG A 39 -51.31 -41.00 -31.81
CA ARG A 39 -51.51 -41.68 -30.52
C ARG A 39 -50.25 -42.40 -30.07
N ARG A 40 -49.55 -43.11 -30.96
CA ARG A 40 -48.26 -43.76 -30.68
C ARG A 40 -47.19 -42.75 -30.25
N ARG A 41 -47.10 -41.59 -30.94
CA ARG A 41 -46.17 -40.52 -30.56
C ARG A 41 -46.47 -39.95 -29.18
N VAL A 42 -47.74 -39.74 -28.84
CA VAL A 42 -48.13 -39.26 -27.51
C VAL A 42 -47.75 -40.26 -26.43
N GLU A 43 -47.97 -41.56 -26.66
CA GLU A 43 -47.60 -42.62 -25.71
C GLU A 43 -46.09 -42.67 -25.48
N SER A 44 -45.30 -42.67 -26.57
CA SER A 44 -43.83 -42.62 -26.49
C SER A 44 -43.30 -41.36 -25.79
N THR A 45 -43.97 -40.21 -25.99
CA THR A 45 -43.59 -38.96 -25.32
C THR A 45 -43.91 -39.03 -23.83
N LYS A 46 -45.03 -39.64 -23.42
CA LYS A 46 -45.36 -39.85 -22.01
C LYS A 46 -44.34 -40.75 -21.31
N GLU A 47 -43.95 -41.85 -21.94
CA GLU A 47 -42.89 -42.74 -21.42
C GLU A 47 -41.54 -42.00 -21.26
N SER A 48 -41.22 -41.14 -22.23
CA SER A 48 -40.02 -40.29 -22.16
C SER A 48 -40.10 -39.28 -21.00
N ILE A 49 -41.26 -38.68 -20.76
CA ILE A 49 -41.46 -37.75 -19.64
C ILE A 49 -41.33 -38.46 -18.29
N GLU A 50 -41.88 -39.67 -18.13
CA GLU A 50 -41.74 -40.45 -16.89
C GLU A 50 -40.27 -40.82 -16.62
N THR A 51 -39.54 -41.23 -17.65
CA THR A 51 -38.11 -41.55 -17.52
C THR A 51 -37.27 -40.33 -17.18
N PHE A 52 -37.53 -39.17 -17.79
CA PHE A 52 -36.86 -37.93 -17.41
C PHE A 52 -37.18 -37.48 -15.98
N ASN A 53 -38.44 -37.59 -15.54
CA ASN A 53 -38.81 -37.25 -14.15
C ASN A 53 -38.13 -38.15 -13.12
N LYS A 54 -37.93 -39.43 -13.41
CA LYS A 54 -37.12 -40.32 -12.55
C LYS A 54 -35.67 -39.86 -12.49
N ARG A 55 -35.06 -39.53 -13.63
CA ARG A 55 -33.67 -39.04 -13.69
C ARG A 55 -33.47 -37.72 -12.93
N VAL A 56 -34.45 -36.81 -12.99
CA VAL A 56 -34.40 -35.56 -12.22
C VAL A 56 -34.42 -35.86 -10.72
N LYS A 57 -35.32 -36.73 -10.25
CA LYS A 57 -35.36 -37.14 -8.84
C LYS A 57 -34.06 -37.80 -8.36
N ASP A 58 -33.47 -38.66 -9.18
CA ASP A 58 -32.19 -39.30 -8.83
C ASP A 58 -31.04 -38.28 -8.78
N ALA A 59 -31.03 -37.30 -9.68
CA ALA A 59 -30.04 -36.23 -9.67
C ALA A 59 -30.21 -35.29 -8.45
N ASP A 60 -31.45 -34.95 -8.09
CA ASP A 60 -31.75 -34.16 -6.89
C ASP A 60 -31.33 -34.89 -5.61
N ALA A 61 -31.51 -36.22 -5.55
CA ALA A 61 -31.05 -37.03 -4.43
C ALA A 61 -29.51 -37.05 -4.32
N GLN A 62 -28.80 -37.18 -5.45
CA GLN A 62 -27.34 -37.12 -5.48
C GLN A 62 -26.80 -35.73 -5.09
N LEU A 63 -27.47 -34.65 -5.49
CA LEU A 63 -27.13 -33.29 -5.06
C LEU A 63 -27.32 -33.10 -3.55
N ALA A 64 -28.43 -33.60 -2.99
CA ALA A 64 -28.67 -33.52 -1.56
C ALA A 64 -27.64 -34.33 -0.75
N GLU A 65 -27.23 -35.50 -1.25
CA GLU A 65 -26.18 -36.33 -0.63
C GLU A 65 -24.80 -35.67 -0.70
N ALA A 66 -24.48 -34.99 -1.81
CA ALA A 66 -23.22 -34.27 -1.98
C ALA A 66 -23.12 -32.97 -1.16
N GLN A 67 -24.24 -32.36 -0.77
CA GLN A 67 -24.26 -31.12 0.00
C GLN A 67 -23.72 -31.30 1.44
N GLY A 68 -24.06 -32.42 2.10
CA GLY A 68 -23.61 -32.69 3.47
C GLY A 68 -22.08 -32.71 3.64
N PRO A 69 -21.32 -33.42 2.79
CA PRO A 69 -19.86 -33.40 2.78
C PRO A 69 -19.27 -32.01 2.51
N ILE A 70 -19.89 -31.21 1.63
CA ILE A 70 -19.44 -29.85 1.34
C ILE A 70 -19.59 -28.95 2.57
N ASP A 71 -20.75 -29.01 3.22
CA ASP A 71 -21.02 -28.21 4.43
C ASP A 71 -20.07 -28.60 5.59
N ALA A 72 -19.74 -29.91 5.71
CA ALA A 72 -18.76 -30.39 6.69
C ALA A 72 -17.33 -29.89 6.39
N LEU A 73 -16.90 -29.92 5.12
CA LEU A 73 -15.61 -29.38 4.68
C LEU A 73 -15.50 -27.86 4.88
N GLU A 74 -16.57 -27.11 4.65
CA GLU A 74 -16.60 -25.67 4.94
C GLU A 74 -16.49 -25.37 6.44
N ALA A 75 -17.17 -26.16 7.28
CA ALA A 75 -17.07 -26.05 8.73
C ALA A 75 -15.64 -26.35 9.22
N ASP A 76 -15.03 -27.44 8.74
CA ASP A 76 -13.65 -27.78 9.07
C ASP A 76 -12.68 -26.69 8.62
N PHE A 77 -12.80 -26.22 7.37
CA PHE A 77 -11.98 -25.13 6.83
C PHE A 77 -12.02 -23.90 7.73
N LYS A 78 -13.21 -23.44 8.10
CA LYS A 78 -13.42 -22.27 8.96
C LYS A 78 -12.81 -22.46 10.35
N THR A 79 -12.86 -23.68 10.88
CA THR A 79 -12.27 -24.01 12.18
C THR A 79 -10.74 -23.96 12.13
N THR A 80 -10.13 -24.52 11.07
CA THR A 80 -8.68 -24.40 10.83
C THR A 80 -8.22 -22.97 10.59
N GLU A 81 -9.00 -22.17 9.85
CA GLU A 81 -8.69 -20.76 9.59
C GLU A 81 -8.67 -19.95 10.90
N GLN A 82 -9.65 -20.16 11.78
CA GLN A 82 -9.68 -19.52 13.09
C GLN A 82 -8.50 -19.93 13.98
N ALA A 83 -8.14 -21.22 13.98
CA ALA A 83 -7.00 -21.72 14.74
C ALA A 83 -5.67 -21.13 14.22
N LEU A 84 -5.50 -21.03 12.90
CA LEU A 84 -4.29 -20.46 12.29
C LEU A 84 -4.17 -18.96 12.59
N ASN A 85 -5.28 -18.22 12.50
CA ASN A 85 -5.31 -16.79 12.84
C ASN A 85 -5.00 -16.54 14.33
N ALA A 86 -5.44 -17.42 15.22
CA ALA A 86 -5.08 -17.34 16.64
C ALA A 86 -3.57 -17.53 16.85
N GLN A 87 -2.95 -18.52 16.20
CA GLN A 87 -1.50 -18.75 16.26
C GLN A 87 -0.70 -17.59 15.68
N ILE A 88 -1.16 -16.99 14.57
CA ILE A 88 -0.51 -15.81 13.98
C ILE A 88 -0.54 -14.63 14.96
N THR A 89 -1.68 -14.40 15.60
CA THR A 89 -1.85 -13.32 16.58
C THR A 89 -0.94 -13.51 17.79
N GLU A 90 -0.84 -14.74 18.30
CA GLU A 90 0.05 -15.10 19.41
C GLU A 90 1.53 -14.91 19.02
N ALA A 91 1.93 -15.36 17.83
CA ALA A 91 3.29 -15.17 17.32
C ALA A 91 3.64 -13.68 17.16
N GLN A 92 2.71 -12.86 16.65
CA GLN A 92 2.89 -11.41 16.54
C GLN A 92 3.07 -10.75 17.91
N SER A 93 2.28 -11.16 18.91
CA SER A 93 2.42 -10.67 20.29
C SER A 93 3.79 -11.00 20.89
N ASN A 94 4.27 -12.23 20.68
CA ASN A 94 5.59 -12.67 21.16
C ASN A 94 6.75 -11.93 20.48
N VAL A 95 6.64 -11.64 19.18
CA VAL A 95 7.61 -10.82 18.44
C VAL A 95 7.62 -9.39 18.98
N GLN A 96 6.44 -8.80 19.22
CA GLN A 96 6.34 -7.45 19.78
C GLN A 96 6.96 -7.37 21.18
N ALA A 97 6.71 -8.35 22.05
CA ALA A 97 7.31 -8.43 23.38
C ALA A 97 8.85 -8.58 23.31
N SER A 98 9.34 -9.40 22.38
CA SER A 98 10.79 -9.58 22.16
C SER A 98 11.46 -8.30 21.68
N ASN A 99 10.82 -7.57 20.75
CA ASN A 99 11.34 -6.28 20.27
C ASN A 99 11.40 -5.24 21.39
N GLN A 100 10.35 -5.14 22.23
CA GLN A 100 10.37 -4.24 23.39
C GLN A 100 11.49 -4.59 24.39
N SER A 101 11.77 -5.88 24.58
CA SER A 101 12.89 -6.33 25.42
C SER A 101 14.24 -5.92 24.80
N ASN A 102 14.37 -6.05 23.48
CA ASN A 102 15.57 -5.68 22.75
C ASN A 102 15.82 -4.16 22.80
N ASP A 103 14.79 -3.33 22.62
CA ASP A 103 14.89 -1.88 22.74
C ASP A 103 15.33 -1.46 24.15
N ARG A 104 14.82 -2.13 25.20
CA ARG A 104 15.26 -1.90 26.59
C ARG A 104 16.73 -2.28 26.78
N LEU A 105 17.14 -3.43 26.25
CA LEU A 105 18.55 -3.86 26.31
C LEU A 105 19.46 -2.87 25.56
N GLU A 106 19.05 -2.36 24.41
CA GLU A 106 19.82 -1.39 23.65
C GLU A 106 19.93 -0.04 24.39
N SER A 107 18.87 0.40 25.07
CA SER A 107 18.91 1.59 25.93
C SER A 107 19.89 1.41 27.09
N ILE A 108 19.82 0.28 27.80
CA ILE A 108 20.74 -0.03 28.91
C ILE A 108 22.17 -0.13 28.38
N HIS A 109 22.37 -0.76 27.21
CA HIS A 109 23.68 -0.86 26.58
C HIS A 109 24.26 0.52 26.25
N LYS A 110 23.46 1.44 25.69
CA LYS A 110 23.87 2.83 25.44
C LYS A 110 24.25 3.57 26.71
N ASP A 111 23.55 3.34 27.82
CA ASP A 111 23.89 3.94 29.12
C ASP A 111 25.19 3.36 29.70
N VAL A 112 25.41 2.06 29.55
CA VAL A 112 26.66 1.38 29.94
C VAL A 112 27.83 1.87 29.08
N GLU A 113 27.67 1.94 27.76
CA GLU A 113 28.69 2.49 26.86
C GLU A 113 29.00 3.95 27.19
N ARG A 114 27.98 4.76 27.49
CA ARG A 114 28.18 6.15 27.92
C ARG A 114 28.97 6.22 29.24
N TYR A 115 28.70 5.32 30.18
CA TYR A 115 29.46 5.23 31.44
C TYR A 115 30.93 4.88 31.19
N VAL A 116 31.19 3.91 30.31
CA VAL A 116 32.55 3.48 29.93
C VAL A 116 33.29 4.56 29.14
N MET A 117 32.67 5.15 28.10
CA MET A 117 33.26 6.21 27.28
C MET A 117 33.58 7.47 28.09
N GLN A 118 32.70 7.85 29.03
CA GLN A 118 32.94 9.00 29.89
C GLN A 118 33.97 8.73 30.99
N ARG A 119 34.53 7.52 31.06
CA ARG A 119 35.53 7.07 32.05
C ARG A 119 35.12 7.46 33.48
N ARG A 120 33.82 7.34 33.80
CA ARG A 120 33.27 7.83 35.07
C ARG A 120 33.92 7.19 36.29
N ALA A 121 34.32 5.92 36.19
CA ALA A 121 35.08 5.25 37.23
C ALA A 121 36.45 5.91 37.52
N GLN A 122 37.15 6.38 36.48
CA GLN A 122 38.42 7.10 36.65
C GLN A 122 38.20 8.49 37.26
N LYS A 123 37.15 9.21 36.83
CA LYS A 123 36.78 10.51 37.42
C LYS A 123 36.32 10.40 38.87
N LEU A 124 35.65 9.31 39.23
CA LEU A 124 35.24 9.03 40.62
C LEU A 124 36.47 8.78 41.50
N ALA A 125 37.40 7.92 41.05
CA ALA A 125 38.65 7.67 41.76
C ALA A 125 39.54 8.92 41.88
N GLU A 126 39.53 9.80 40.87
CA GLU A 126 40.24 11.09 40.91
C GLU A 126 39.59 12.06 41.91
N ASN A 127 38.25 12.12 41.96
CA ASN A 127 37.53 12.92 42.94
C ASN A 127 37.68 12.39 44.36
N GLU A 128 37.68 11.08 44.57
CA GLU A 128 37.95 10.46 45.87
C GLU A 128 39.36 10.80 46.35
N ARG A 129 40.38 10.68 45.48
CA ARG A 129 41.75 11.13 45.81
C ARG A 129 41.83 12.61 46.14
N ARG A 130 41.12 13.47 45.41
CA ARG A 130 41.07 14.91 45.70
C ARG A 130 40.36 15.20 47.03
N SER A 131 39.34 14.42 47.39
CA SER A 131 38.67 14.53 48.68
C SER A 131 39.60 14.11 49.81
N GLU A 132 40.29 12.98 49.68
CA GLU A 132 41.28 12.51 50.67
C GLU A 132 42.42 13.53 50.84
N GLN A 133 42.88 14.14 49.75
CA GLN A 133 43.92 15.16 49.79
C GLN A 133 43.45 16.45 50.46
N ALA A 134 42.21 16.89 50.17
CA ALA A 134 41.61 18.04 50.84
C ALA A 134 41.40 17.79 52.35
N ASP A 135 41.01 16.58 52.75
CA ASP A 135 40.89 16.19 54.16
C ASP A 135 42.24 16.21 54.89
N LEU A 136 43.33 15.87 54.18
CA LEU A 136 44.70 15.94 54.68
C LEU A 136 45.15 17.40 54.87
N GLU A 137 44.91 18.26 53.89
CA GLU A 137 45.20 19.70 53.97
C GLU A 137 44.40 20.38 55.09
N ILE A 138 43.14 19.98 55.27
CA ILE A 138 42.28 20.46 56.36
C ILE A 138 42.86 20.05 57.73
N LYS A 139 43.35 18.81 57.88
CA LYS A 139 44.02 18.36 59.12
C LYS A 139 45.31 19.15 59.38
N GLU A 140 46.16 19.35 58.38
CA GLU A 140 47.40 20.13 58.53
C GLU A 140 47.10 21.59 58.91
N CYS A 141 46.05 22.17 58.33
CA CYS A 141 45.61 23.52 58.64
C CYS A 141 45.04 23.61 60.07
N MET A 142 44.28 22.61 60.51
CA MET A 142 43.80 22.52 61.90
C MET A 142 44.95 22.38 62.91
N ASP A 143 45.95 21.56 62.61
CA ASP A 143 47.14 21.40 63.46
C ASP A 143 47.96 22.70 63.55
N SER A 144 48.10 23.43 62.44
CA SER A 144 48.75 24.75 62.45
C SER A 144 47.94 25.78 63.24
N LEU A 145 46.61 25.75 63.13
CA LEU A 145 45.72 26.64 63.86
C LEU A 145 45.77 26.34 65.38
N GLN A 146 45.89 25.07 65.76
CA GLN A 146 46.09 24.66 67.14
C GLN A 146 47.45 25.13 67.68
N LYS A 147 48.54 24.96 66.92
CA LYS A 147 49.87 25.49 67.28
C LYS A 147 49.86 27.01 67.47
N CYS A 148 49.16 27.74 66.60
CA CYS A 148 48.99 29.19 66.74
C CYS A 148 48.20 29.56 67.99
N ARG A 149 47.12 28.82 68.33
CA ARG A 149 46.36 29.02 69.57
C ARG A 149 47.19 28.72 70.82
N ASP A 150 48.01 27.68 70.79
CA ASP A 150 48.91 27.34 71.89
C ASP A 150 49.99 28.41 72.06
N ALA A 151 50.52 28.97 70.96
CA ALA A 151 51.45 30.09 70.99
C ALA A 151 50.80 31.38 71.53
N ILE A 152 49.55 31.67 71.15
CA ILE A 152 48.78 32.82 71.67
C ILE A 152 48.56 32.65 73.18
N THR A 153 48.15 31.47 73.64
CA THR A 153 47.93 31.23 75.08
C THR A 153 49.24 31.25 75.89
N GLN A 154 50.37 30.89 75.28
CA GLN A 154 51.70 31.06 75.90
C GLN A 154 52.09 32.54 75.99
N LEU A 155 51.87 33.33 74.94
CA LEU A 155 52.10 34.77 74.94
C LEU A 155 51.19 35.49 75.95
N ASP A 156 49.92 35.10 76.06
CA ASP A 156 49.00 35.66 77.06
C ASP A 156 49.43 35.35 78.51
N ARG A 157 50.04 34.17 78.74
CA ARG A 157 50.64 33.84 80.06
C ARG A 157 51.89 34.67 80.35
N GLU A 158 52.72 34.96 79.36
CA GLU A 158 53.90 35.83 79.51
C GLU A 158 53.49 37.29 79.76
N ILE A 159 52.44 37.77 79.08
CA ILE A 159 51.86 39.10 79.27
C ILE A 159 51.25 39.22 80.68
N GLY A 160 50.46 38.24 81.12
CA GLY A 160 49.88 38.21 82.48
C GLY A 160 50.92 38.19 83.60
N GLY A 161 52.07 37.54 83.39
CA GLY A 161 53.20 37.55 84.33
C GLY A 161 53.95 38.90 84.37
N GLY A 162 54.01 39.61 83.24
CA GLY A 162 54.60 40.96 83.13
C GLY A 162 53.74 42.05 83.77
N ASP A 163 52.42 41.95 83.64
CA ASP A 163 51.47 42.95 84.14
C ASP A 163 51.35 42.95 85.67
N ALA A 164 51.52 41.81 86.34
CA ALA A 164 51.51 41.75 87.80
C ALA A 164 52.70 42.50 88.46
N LYS A 165 53.88 42.53 87.80
CA LYS A 165 55.05 43.30 88.26
C LYS A 165 54.96 44.78 87.88
N ARG A 166 54.33 45.11 86.75
CA ARG A 166 54.07 46.50 86.33
C ARG A 166 53.01 47.17 87.21
N ALA A 167 51.93 46.47 87.57
CA ALA A 167 50.86 47.01 88.41
C ALA A 167 51.35 47.42 89.80
N ASN A 168 52.24 46.65 90.44
CA ASN A 168 52.74 46.94 91.79
C ASN A 168 53.71 48.15 91.83
N LEU A 169 54.48 48.36 90.76
CA LEU A 169 55.33 49.54 90.58
C LEU A 169 54.53 50.79 90.16
N GLN A 170 53.48 50.62 89.33
CA GLN A 170 52.58 51.70 88.94
C GLN A 170 51.74 52.21 90.11
N GLU A 171 51.23 51.35 90.99
CA GLU A 171 50.38 51.78 92.12
C GLU A 171 51.16 52.66 93.13
N ASN A 172 52.44 52.36 93.36
CA ASN A 172 53.33 53.17 94.21
C ASN A 172 53.69 54.54 93.59
N ILE A 173 53.82 54.61 92.26
CA ILE A 173 54.02 55.87 91.52
C ILE A 173 52.72 56.67 91.50
N ARG A 174 51.58 55.99 91.37
CA ARG A 174 50.22 56.56 91.30
C ARG A 174 49.82 57.25 92.60
N ILE A 175 50.16 56.72 93.78
CA ILE A 175 49.90 57.40 95.07
C ILE A 175 50.68 58.72 95.19
N ARG A 176 51.94 58.77 94.71
CA ARG A 176 52.78 59.99 94.72
C ARG A 176 52.35 61.01 93.65
N GLN A 177 51.79 60.55 92.53
CA GLN A 177 51.22 61.39 91.48
C GLN A 177 49.82 61.92 91.84
N LEU A 178 48.95 61.12 92.46
CA LEU A 178 47.62 61.59 92.89
C LEU A 178 47.70 62.68 93.95
N ALA A 179 48.66 62.62 94.88
CA ALA A 179 48.87 63.69 95.87
C ALA A 179 49.31 65.03 95.22
N ARG A 180 50.03 64.96 94.09
CA ARG A 180 50.38 66.16 93.28
C ARG A 180 49.20 66.60 92.41
N GLN A 181 48.46 65.67 91.82
CA GLN A 181 47.30 65.94 90.96
C GLN A 181 46.11 66.51 91.73
N VAL A 182 45.87 66.15 92.99
CA VAL A 182 44.81 66.77 93.81
C VAL A 182 45.08 68.27 94.02
N LYS A 183 46.34 68.66 94.19
CA LYS A 183 46.75 70.07 94.28
C LYS A 183 46.63 70.78 92.93
N ASP A 184 47.05 70.12 91.84
CA ASP A 184 47.05 70.64 90.47
C ASP A 184 45.64 70.72 89.84
N ILE A 185 44.71 69.87 90.27
CA ILE A 185 43.30 69.85 89.80
C ILE A 185 42.48 70.91 90.54
N GLN A 186 42.78 71.20 91.81
CA GLN A 186 42.17 72.32 92.53
C GLN A 186 42.54 73.67 91.89
N ASP A 187 43.79 73.82 91.42
CA ASP A 187 44.25 75.01 90.68
C ASP A 187 43.70 75.08 89.23
N LYS A 188 43.34 73.94 88.61
CA LYS A 188 42.74 73.86 87.25
C LYS A 188 41.23 74.08 87.22
N ILE A 189 40.51 73.81 88.31
CA ILE A 189 39.07 74.10 88.43
C ILE A 189 38.84 75.62 88.45
N ASP A 190 39.78 76.39 89.00
CA ASP A 190 39.74 77.87 88.99
C ASP A 190 40.15 78.48 87.64
N SER A 191 40.61 77.68 86.66
CA SER A 191 41.23 78.18 85.42
C SER A 191 40.75 77.53 84.10
N LEU A 192 39.65 76.77 84.06
CA LEU A 192 39.23 76.05 82.85
C LEU A 192 38.04 76.65 82.09
N ASP A 193 38.35 77.01 80.85
CA ASP A 193 37.60 77.70 79.80
C ASP A 193 36.70 76.75 78.99
N LEU A 194 35.40 77.09 78.91
CA LEU A 194 34.33 76.40 78.20
C LEU A 194 34.54 76.30 76.67
N GLU A 195 35.50 77.03 76.09
CA GLU A 195 35.70 77.08 74.64
C GLU A 195 36.35 75.83 74.03
N ALA A 196 37.19 75.09 74.76
CA ALA A 196 37.90 73.94 74.20
C ALA A 196 36.96 72.76 73.86
N ALA A 197 35.89 72.58 74.63
CA ALA A 197 34.87 71.57 74.38
C ALA A 197 34.00 71.92 73.15
N ALA A 198 33.77 73.21 72.89
CA ALA A 198 33.04 73.68 71.70
C ALA A 198 33.86 73.48 70.40
N ARG A 199 35.20 73.61 70.47
CA ARG A 199 36.10 73.38 69.32
C ARG A 199 36.13 71.91 68.87
N ALA A 200 36.05 70.95 69.79
CA ALA A 200 36.00 69.52 69.44
C ALA A 200 34.69 69.13 68.74
N ARG A 201 33.55 69.73 69.13
CA ARG A 201 32.25 69.51 68.49
C ARG A 201 32.18 70.09 67.08
N ARG A 202 32.73 71.29 66.87
CA ARG A 202 32.82 71.90 65.52
C ARG A 202 33.66 71.07 64.55
N ASN A 203 34.80 70.53 64.99
CA ASN A 203 35.65 69.70 64.13
C ASN A 203 34.97 68.38 63.71
N PHE A 204 34.11 67.82 64.56
CA PHE A 204 33.33 66.62 64.23
C PHE A 204 32.21 66.94 63.22
N GLU A 205 31.51 68.08 63.39
CA GLU A 205 30.49 68.54 62.44
C GLU A 205 31.07 68.93 61.07
N GLU A 206 32.24 69.58 61.01
CA GLU A 206 32.87 69.98 59.73
C GLU A 206 33.44 68.81 58.93
N LYS A 207 34.04 67.81 59.56
CA LYS A 207 34.77 66.74 58.84
C LYS A 207 33.93 65.49 58.57
N TYR A 208 32.92 65.21 59.38
CA TYR A 208 32.11 63.99 59.22
C TYR A 208 31.17 64.05 58.02
N GLY A 209 30.53 65.20 57.77
CA GLY A 209 29.68 65.42 56.59
C GLY A 209 30.37 65.11 55.26
N PRO A 210 31.51 65.76 54.93
CA PRO A 210 32.18 65.55 53.64
C PRO A 210 32.76 64.14 53.48
N GLU A 211 33.25 63.50 54.55
CA GLU A 211 33.72 62.11 54.45
C GLU A 211 32.58 61.10 54.28
N LYS A 212 31.43 61.33 54.93
CA LYS A 212 30.23 60.50 54.73
C LYS A 212 29.65 60.65 53.32
N GLU A 213 29.68 61.85 52.74
CA GLU A 213 29.29 62.04 51.34
C GLU A 213 30.24 61.33 50.36
N LYS A 214 31.55 61.32 50.64
CA LYS A 214 32.52 60.55 49.84
C LYS A 214 32.23 59.07 49.92
N GLU A 215 31.99 58.52 51.11
CA GLU A 215 31.59 57.13 51.31
C GLU A 215 30.33 56.77 50.51
N GLN A 216 29.29 57.61 50.58
CA GLN A 216 28.06 57.40 49.83
C GLN A 216 28.27 57.45 48.30
N LYS A 217 29.10 58.37 47.80
CA LYS A 217 29.45 58.44 46.37
C LYS A 217 30.22 57.19 45.92
N LEU A 218 31.17 56.72 46.72
CA LEU A 218 31.91 55.48 46.45
C LEU A 218 30.99 54.25 46.48
N GLN A 219 30.07 54.16 47.44
CA GLN A 219 29.08 53.07 47.54
C GLN A 219 28.11 53.04 46.34
N ALA A 220 27.67 54.22 45.88
CA ALA A 220 26.82 54.35 44.70
C ALA A 220 27.57 53.91 43.43
N SER A 221 28.83 54.34 43.27
CA SER A 221 29.68 53.93 42.15
C SER A 221 29.95 52.41 42.16
N TYR A 222 30.24 51.85 43.34
CA TYR A 222 30.43 50.41 43.50
C TYR A 222 29.18 49.62 43.10
N SER A 223 28.00 50.05 43.55
CA SER A 223 26.73 49.38 43.25
C SER A 223 26.39 49.45 41.75
N HIS A 224 26.67 50.59 41.11
CA HIS A 224 26.48 50.75 39.68
C HIS A 224 27.41 49.84 38.87
N ILE A 225 28.71 49.85 39.18
CA ILE A 225 29.71 48.99 38.53
C ILE A 225 29.39 47.51 38.78
N ALA A 226 28.99 47.13 40.00
CA ALA A 226 28.61 45.75 40.31
C ALA A 226 27.38 45.29 39.50
N GLY A 227 26.40 46.19 39.29
CA GLY A 227 25.24 45.94 38.43
C GLY A 227 25.62 45.72 36.97
N GLU A 228 26.45 46.60 36.41
CA GLU A 228 26.96 46.48 35.04
C GLU A 228 27.78 45.19 34.86
N LEU A 229 28.65 44.88 35.81
CA LEU A 229 29.50 43.69 35.79
C LEU A 229 28.65 42.41 35.87
N SER A 230 27.58 42.42 36.67
CA SER A 230 26.61 41.31 36.71
C SER A 230 25.89 41.12 35.37
N SER A 231 25.43 42.21 34.75
CA SER A 231 24.77 42.19 33.43
C SER A 231 25.72 41.68 32.33
N LEU A 232 26.94 42.21 32.28
CA LEU A 232 27.97 41.79 31.31
C LEU A 232 28.35 40.32 31.51
N ARG A 233 28.46 39.83 32.75
CA ARG A 233 28.68 38.40 33.03
C ARG A 233 27.52 37.54 32.55
N ALA A 234 26.27 37.98 32.73
CA ALA A 234 25.10 37.26 32.24
C ALA A 234 25.08 37.21 30.70
N GLN A 235 25.37 38.32 30.02
CA GLN A 235 25.49 38.37 28.56
C GLN A 235 26.62 37.46 28.06
N LEU A 236 27.78 37.48 28.71
CA LEU A 236 28.91 36.63 28.35
C LEU A 236 28.56 35.15 28.47
N LYS A 237 27.89 34.76 29.57
CA LYS A 237 27.41 33.38 29.76
C LYS A 237 26.40 32.97 28.68
N GLN A 238 25.51 33.87 28.26
CA GLN A 238 24.57 33.61 27.18
C GLN A 238 25.28 33.45 25.84
N SER A 239 26.19 34.37 25.49
CA SER A 239 26.98 34.29 24.26
C SER A 239 27.88 33.04 24.21
N GLU A 240 28.47 32.62 25.33
CA GLU A 240 29.21 31.35 25.42
C GLU A 240 28.32 30.13 25.20
N LYS A 241 27.07 30.18 25.65
CA LYS A 241 26.10 29.11 25.41
C LYS A 241 25.71 29.08 23.93
N ASP A 242 25.37 30.22 23.36
CA ASP A 242 24.99 30.36 21.95
C ASP A 242 26.15 29.91 21.05
N MET A 243 27.39 30.31 21.35
CA MET A 243 28.58 29.89 20.60
C MET A 243 28.79 28.37 20.60
N LYS A 244 28.42 27.68 21.69
CA LYS A 244 28.47 26.21 21.77
C LYS A 244 27.36 25.56 20.96
N GLU A 245 26.14 26.10 21.02
CA GLU A 245 24.98 25.55 20.31
C GLU A 245 25.07 25.77 18.79
N PHE A 246 25.60 26.91 18.34
CA PHE A 246 25.74 27.24 16.92
C PHE A 246 27.03 26.74 16.27
N LYS A 247 27.93 26.06 17.01
CA LYS A 247 29.22 25.63 16.47
C LYS A 247 29.14 24.73 15.24
N GLU A 248 28.09 23.91 15.14
CA GLU A 248 27.87 22.95 14.04
C GLU A 248 26.64 23.30 13.20
N ILE A 249 26.11 24.52 13.33
CA ILE A 249 24.85 24.87 12.68
C ILE A 249 24.96 24.84 11.16
N ASP A 250 26.08 25.29 10.61
CA ASP A 250 26.32 25.30 9.17
C ASP A 250 26.37 23.87 8.63
N THR A 251 27.08 22.96 9.31
CA THR A 251 27.15 21.55 8.92
C THR A 251 25.77 20.89 9.00
N ARG A 252 25.02 21.12 10.07
CA ARG A 252 23.65 20.57 10.22
C ARG A 252 22.69 21.15 9.18
N TYR A 253 22.82 22.44 8.88
CA TYR A 253 22.05 23.10 7.84
C TYR A 253 22.37 22.50 6.47
N THR A 254 23.65 22.34 6.12
CA THR A 254 24.04 21.71 4.85
C THR A 254 23.56 20.27 4.75
N ASP A 255 23.69 19.47 5.80
CA ASP A 255 23.21 18.09 5.81
C ASP A 255 21.70 18.01 5.62
N GLN A 256 20.95 18.86 6.32
CA GLN A 256 19.50 18.91 6.20
C GLN A 256 19.06 19.45 4.83
N LEU A 257 19.75 20.45 4.30
CA LEU A 257 19.50 20.99 2.97
C LEU A 257 19.74 19.93 1.89
N VAL A 258 20.85 19.19 1.98
CA VAL A 258 21.14 18.07 1.08
C VAL A 258 20.03 17.02 1.18
N LYS A 259 19.60 16.61 2.37
CA LYS A 259 18.51 15.64 2.54
C LYS A 259 17.20 16.10 1.90
N VAL A 260 16.82 17.36 2.09
CA VAL A 260 15.60 17.92 1.49
C VAL A 260 15.73 17.98 -0.03
N LYS A 261 16.84 18.49 -0.55
CA LYS A 261 17.06 18.58 -2.01
C LYS A 261 17.14 17.21 -2.68
N MET A 262 17.78 16.23 -2.04
CA MET A 262 17.84 14.86 -2.55
C MET A 262 16.46 14.19 -2.53
N SER A 263 15.67 14.40 -1.46
CA SER A 263 14.29 13.91 -1.40
C SER A 263 13.41 14.56 -2.47
N ASP A 264 13.53 15.87 -2.70
CA ASP A 264 12.80 16.59 -3.75
C ASP A 264 13.13 16.04 -5.14
N VAL A 265 14.43 15.85 -5.43
CA VAL A 265 14.88 15.29 -6.71
C VAL A 265 14.37 13.85 -6.87
N ALA A 266 14.47 13.02 -5.83
CA ALA A 266 13.97 11.64 -5.87
C ALA A 266 12.46 11.58 -6.10
N ASN A 267 11.67 12.46 -5.46
CA ASN A 267 10.23 12.55 -5.69
C ASN A 267 9.90 12.98 -7.12
N ASN A 268 10.62 13.97 -7.65
CA ASN A 268 10.46 14.42 -9.04
C ASN A 268 10.79 13.30 -10.04
N ASP A 269 11.85 12.53 -9.79
CA ASP A 269 12.24 11.39 -10.62
C ASP A 269 11.18 10.29 -10.57
N LEU A 270 10.66 9.96 -9.38
CA LEU A 270 9.57 8.99 -9.23
C LEU A 270 8.30 9.43 -9.98
N GLU A 271 7.95 10.72 -9.91
CA GLU A 271 6.82 11.27 -10.65
C GLU A 271 7.05 11.22 -12.17
N LEU A 272 8.28 11.50 -12.62
CA LEU A 272 8.68 11.38 -14.02
C LEU A 272 8.57 9.93 -14.50
N TYR A 273 9.06 8.95 -13.72
CA TYR A 273 8.94 7.54 -14.05
C TYR A 273 7.49 7.08 -14.09
N ALA A 274 6.66 7.51 -13.14
CA ALA A 274 5.23 7.18 -13.13
C ALA A 274 4.52 7.72 -14.37
N LYS A 275 4.80 8.97 -14.77
CA LYS A 275 4.25 9.57 -16.00
C LYS A 275 4.77 8.88 -17.26
N ALA A 276 6.06 8.56 -17.31
CA ALA A 276 6.65 7.86 -18.45
C ALA A 276 6.05 6.47 -18.62
N LEU A 277 5.85 5.74 -17.52
CA LEU A 277 5.20 4.44 -17.52
C LEU A 277 3.74 4.53 -17.99
N ASP A 278 2.95 5.47 -17.45
CA ASP A 278 1.55 5.68 -17.88
C ASP A 278 1.48 5.98 -19.39
N ASN A 279 2.33 6.89 -19.88
CA ASN A 279 2.43 7.20 -21.31
C ASN A 279 2.82 6.00 -22.16
N ALA A 280 3.76 5.17 -21.68
CA ALA A 280 4.16 3.94 -22.37
C ALA A 280 3.01 2.93 -22.43
N ILE A 281 2.25 2.76 -21.35
CA ILE A 281 1.07 1.90 -21.32
C ILE A 281 -0.01 2.41 -22.27
N MET A 282 -0.28 3.73 -22.29
CA MET A 282 -1.25 4.34 -23.22
C MET A 282 -0.86 4.11 -24.68
N LYS A 283 0.42 4.36 -24.99
CA LYS A 283 0.95 4.18 -26.34
C LYS A 283 0.89 2.71 -26.75
N TYR A 284 1.27 1.80 -25.86
CA TYR A 284 1.22 0.37 -26.11
C TYR A 284 -0.21 -0.12 -26.33
N HIS A 285 -1.16 0.30 -25.49
CA HIS A 285 -2.57 -0.03 -25.64
C HIS A 285 -3.14 0.48 -26.97
N GLY A 286 -2.88 1.74 -27.32
CA GLY A 286 -3.31 2.33 -28.59
C GLY A 286 -2.76 1.58 -29.81
N LEU A 287 -1.45 1.30 -29.83
CA LEU A 287 -0.81 0.52 -30.88
C LEU A 287 -1.40 -0.90 -30.99
N LYS A 288 -1.64 -1.56 -29.86
CA LYS A 288 -2.22 -2.91 -29.85
C LYS A 288 -3.67 -2.94 -30.32
N MET A 289 -4.48 -1.95 -29.95
CA MET A 289 -5.85 -1.84 -30.44
C MET A 289 -5.91 -1.52 -31.94
N GLU A 290 -4.96 -0.75 -32.45
CA GLU A 290 -4.81 -0.51 -33.90
C GLU A 290 -4.46 -1.81 -34.64
N GLU A 291 -3.45 -2.55 -34.17
CA GLU A 291 -3.04 -3.86 -34.70
C GLU A 291 -4.20 -4.88 -34.72
N VAL A 292 -4.96 -4.97 -33.61
CA VAL A 292 -6.15 -5.83 -33.52
C VAL A 292 -7.21 -5.39 -34.52
N ASN A 293 -7.50 -4.09 -34.62
CA ASN A 293 -8.54 -3.56 -35.51
C ASN A 293 -8.20 -3.75 -36.99
N ASP A 294 -6.93 -3.62 -37.37
CA ASP A 294 -6.51 -3.86 -38.75
C ASP A 294 -6.61 -5.34 -39.12
N THR A 295 -6.22 -6.23 -38.20
CA THR A 295 -6.40 -7.68 -38.38
C THR A 295 -7.88 -8.05 -38.47
N MET A 296 -8.72 -7.49 -37.59
CA MET A 296 -10.17 -7.70 -37.62
C MET A 296 -10.79 -7.22 -38.93
N ARG A 297 -10.38 -6.05 -39.44
CA ARG A 297 -10.88 -5.51 -40.70
C ARG A 297 -10.51 -6.41 -41.88
N HIS A 298 -9.26 -6.89 -41.92
CA HIS A 298 -8.80 -7.82 -42.95
C HIS A 298 -9.59 -9.13 -42.93
N LEU A 299 -9.75 -9.73 -41.75
CA LEU A 299 -10.50 -10.98 -41.59
C LEU A 299 -11.98 -10.81 -41.91
N TRP A 300 -12.61 -9.70 -41.49
CA TRP A 300 -14.01 -9.42 -41.78
C TRP A 300 -14.27 -9.32 -43.28
N ASN A 301 -13.45 -8.54 -43.99
CA ASN A 301 -13.63 -8.33 -45.43
C ASN A 301 -13.44 -9.59 -46.27
N ARG A 302 -12.72 -10.59 -45.75
CA ARG A 302 -12.52 -11.89 -46.42
C ARG A 302 -13.62 -12.90 -46.07
N THR A 303 -14.11 -12.89 -44.84
CA THR A 303 -15.05 -13.90 -44.34
C THR A 303 -16.51 -13.52 -44.52
N TYR A 304 -16.88 -12.25 -44.33
CA TYR A 304 -18.27 -11.82 -44.37
C TYR A 304 -18.71 -11.55 -45.81
N GLN A 305 -19.71 -12.29 -46.28
CA GLN A 305 -20.25 -12.15 -47.65
C GLN A 305 -21.46 -11.20 -47.75
N GLY A 306 -21.92 -10.63 -46.63
CA GLY A 306 -23.03 -9.69 -46.62
C GLY A 306 -22.65 -8.26 -47.01
N THR A 307 -23.55 -7.54 -47.69
CA THR A 307 -23.35 -6.14 -48.12
C THR A 307 -23.86 -5.12 -47.10
N ASP A 308 -24.33 -5.56 -45.93
CA ASP A 308 -24.96 -4.71 -44.92
C ASP A 308 -23.99 -4.16 -43.88
N ILE A 309 -22.76 -4.71 -43.78
CA ILE A 309 -21.72 -4.27 -42.85
C ILE A 309 -20.37 -4.23 -43.57
N ASP A 310 -19.81 -3.04 -43.74
CA ASP A 310 -18.52 -2.83 -44.43
C ASP A 310 -17.32 -3.29 -43.59
N GLY A 311 -17.45 -3.26 -42.26
CA GLY A 311 -16.37 -3.64 -41.36
C GLY A 311 -16.72 -3.52 -39.89
N ILE A 312 -15.97 -4.23 -39.05
CA ILE A 312 -16.09 -4.18 -37.59
C ILE A 312 -14.81 -3.67 -36.95
N LYS A 313 -14.94 -3.00 -35.79
CA LYS A 313 -13.81 -2.55 -34.98
C LYS A 313 -14.16 -2.46 -33.50
N ILE A 314 -13.16 -2.60 -32.66
CA ILE A 314 -13.25 -2.37 -31.22
C ILE A 314 -12.89 -0.91 -30.95
N ARG A 315 -13.81 -0.18 -30.32
CA ARG A 315 -13.57 1.15 -29.77
C ARG A 315 -13.29 1.02 -28.29
N SER A 316 -12.20 1.64 -27.84
CA SER A 316 -11.82 1.76 -26.44
C SER A 316 -12.01 3.22 -26.01
N ASP A 317 -13.07 3.50 -25.27
CA ASP A 317 -13.29 4.81 -24.69
C ASP A 317 -12.63 4.86 -23.31
N VAL A 318 -11.87 5.93 -23.06
CA VAL A 318 -11.19 6.16 -21.78
C VAL A 318 -12.10 6.99 -20.88
N GLU A 319 -12.50 6.42 -19.75
CA GLU A 319 -13.26 7.10 -18.70
C GLU A 319 -12.44 7.24 -17.42
N GLY A 320 -12.61 8.34 -16.70
CA GLY A 320 -11.94 8.59 -15.42
C GLY A 320 -10.73 9.52 -15.48
N GLY A 321 -10.26 9.94 -14.29
CA GLY A 321 -9.15 10.88 -14.13
C GLY A 321 -7.76 10.22 -14.16
N ALA A 322 -6.72 11.03 -14.06
CA ALA A 322 -5.32 10.61 -14.19
C ALA A 322 -4.86 9.51 -13.21
N SER A 323 -5.54 9.31 -12.08
CA SER A 323 -5.15 8.33 -11.05
C SER A 323 -5.82 6.95 -11.21
N LYS A 324 -6.95 6.83 -11.90
CA LYS A 324 -7.65 5.56 -12.10
C LYS A 324 -8.47 5.62 -13.38
N ARG A 325 -7.85 5.23 -14.48
CA ARG A 325 -8.49 5.15 -15.81
C ARG A 325 -9.24 3.83 -15.95
N SER A 326 -10.48 3.92 -16.41
CA SER A 326 -11.33 2.81 -16.79
C SER A 326 -11.44 2.79 -18.32
N TYR A 327 -11.34 1.61 -18.92
CA TYR A 327 -11.54 1.44 -20.35
C TYR A 327 -12.87 0.78 -20.61
N ASN A 328 -13.73 1.48 -21.35
CA ASN A 328 -14.98 0.91 -21.85
C ASN A 328 -14.78 0.46 -23.30
N TYR A 329 -14.94 -0.84 -23.52
CA TYR A 329 -14.82 -1.43 -24.84
C TYR A 329 -16.20 -1.65 -25.44
N ARG A 330 -16.39 -1.20 -26.69
CA ARG A 330 -17.57 -1.55 -27.50
C ARG A 330 -17.14 -2.01 -28.87
N VAL A 331 -17.86 -2.99 -29.42
CA VAL A 331 -17.67 -3.42 -30.79
C VAL A 331 -18.62 -2.62 -31.67
N VAL A 332 -18.07 -1.89 -32.63
CA VAL A 332 -18.85 -1.08 -33.57
C VAL A 332 -18.71 -1.66 -34.97
N MET A 333 -19.81 -1.63 -35.71
CA MET A 333 -19.85 -1.90 -37.14
C MET A 333 -19.87 -0.59 -37.90
N THR A 334 -19.27 -0.57 -39.09
CA THR A 334 -19.31 0.57 -40.01
C THR A 334 -20.18 0.18 -41.20
N LYS A 335 -21.13 1.05 -41.54
CA LYS A 335 -21.97 0.92 -42.73
C LYS A 335 -22.11 2.28 -43.38
N ASP A 336 -21.80 2.40 -44.67
CA ASP A 336 -21.92 3.67 -45.42
C ASP A 336 -21.18 4.83 -44.72
N GLN A 337 -19.98 4.55 -44.19
CA GLN A 337 -19.17 5.48 -43.38
C GLN A 337 -19.78 5.89 -42.02
N VAL A 338 -20.88 5.27 -41.59
CA VAL A 338 -21.51 5.52 -40.28
C VAL A 338 -21.14 4.40 -39.30
N GLU A 339 -20.62 4.78 -38.14
CA GLU A 339 -20.33 3.86 -37.04
C GLU A 339 -21.56 3.61 -36.16
N MET A 340 -21.85 2.34 -35.89
CA MET A 340 -22.95 1.92 -35.03
C MET A 340 -22.50 0.83 -34.07
N ASP A 341 -23.00 0.85 -32.83
CA ASP A 341 -22.77 -0.25 -31.88
C ASP A 341 -23.42 -1.55 -32.39
N MET A 342 -22.67 -2.65 -32.36
CA MET A 342 -23.20 -3.96 -32.73
C MET A 342 -24.14 -4.52 -31.66
N ARG A 343 -23.96 -4.12 -30.39
CA ARG A 343 -24.74 -4.67 -29.27
C ARG A 343 -26.23 -4.41 -29.47
N GLY A 344 -27.00 -5.50 -29.54
CA GLY A 344 -28.45 -5.46 -29.75
C GLY A 344 -28.90 -5.10 -31.18
N ARG A 345 -27.97 -4.98 -32.14
CA ARG A 345 -28.26 -4.57 -33.53
C ARG A 345 -27.81 -5.56 -34.60
N CYS A 346 -27.06 -6.60 -34.23
CA CYS A 346 -26.59 -7.64 -35.14
C CYS A 346 -27.38 -8.96 -35.04
N SER A 347 -27.42 -9.69 -36.15
CA SER A 347 -28.04 -11.02 -36.26
C SER A 347 -27.24 -12.09 -35.48
N ALA A 348 -27.81 -13.29 -35.30
CA ALA A 348 -27.12 -14.38 -34.63
C ALA A 348 -25.84 -14.80 -35.38
N GLY A 349 -25.91 -14.94 -36.71
CA GLY A 349 -24.74 -15.27 -37.54
C GLY A 349 -23.66 -14.19 -37.50
N GLN A 350 -24.04 -12.91 -37.58
CA GLN A 350 -23.09 -11.79 -37.47
C GLN A 350 -22.38 -11.76 -36.11
N LYS A 351 -23.10 -12.03 -35.01
CA LYS A 351 -22.51 -12.13 -33.66
C LYS A 351 -21.49 -13.25 -33.58
N MET A 352 -21.85 -14.41 -34.13
CA MET A 352 -20.97 -15.57 -34.15
C MET A 352 -19.69 -15.23 -34.93
N LEU A 353 -19.83 -14.77 -36.18
CA LEU A 353 -18.70 -14.48 -37.05
C LEU A 353 -17.78 -13.40 -36.45
N ALA A 354 -18.36 -12.31 -35.96
CA ALA A 354 -17.61 -11.26 -35.28
C ALA A 354 -16.85 -11.80 -34.06
N SER A 355 -17.46 -12.70 -33.28
CA SER A 355 -16.81 -13.30 -32.11
C SER A 355 -15.61 -14.17 -32.48
N ILE A 356 -15.69 -14.93 -33.57
CA ILE A 356 -14.54 -15.73 -34.07
C ILE A 356 -13.44 -14.80 -34.56
N ILE A 357 -13.78 -13.80 -35.38
CA ILE A 357 -12.80 -12.86 -35.93
C ILE A 357 -12.08 -12.08 -34.82
N ILE A 358 -12.81 -11.60 -33.80
CA ILE A 358 -12.22 -10.94 -32.65
C ILE A 358 -11.24 -11.87 -31.93
N ARG A 359 -11.61 -13.15 -31.71
CA ARG A 359 -10.72 -14.13 -31.07
C ARG A 359 -9.46 -14.41 -31.90
N LEU A 360 -9.61 -14.55 -33.21
CA LEU A 360 -8.48 -14.72 -34.13
C LEU A 360 -7.54 -13.52 -34.10
N ALA A 361 -8.08 -12.31 -34.19
CA ALA A 361 -7.29 -11.07 -34.16
C ALA A 361 -6.58 -10.88 -32.81
N LEU A 362 -7.27 -11.13 -31.69
CA LEU A 362 -6.63 -11.07 -30.36
C LEU A 362 -5.53 -12.12 -30.20
N SER A 363 -5.76 -13.35 -30.67
CA SER A 363 -4.75 -14.41 -30.66
C SER A 363 -3.53 -14.04 -31.53
N ASP A 364 -3.73 -13.34 -32.64
CA ASP A 364 -2.62 -12.86 -33.46
C ASP A 364 -1.81 -11.76 -32.76
N SER A 365 -2.49 -10.70 -32.29
CA SER A 365 -1.82 -9.51 -31.75
C SER A 365 -1.21 -9.74 -30.36
N PHE A 366 -1.77 -10.65 -29.55
CA PHE A 366 -1.31 -10.93 -28.18
C PHE A 366 -0.69 -12.32 -27.99
N GLY A 367 -1.00 -13.28 -28.88
CA GLY A 367 -0.64 -14.69 -28.73
C GLY A 367 0.60 -15.13 -29.48
N GLN A 368 1.54 -14.23 -29.80
CA GLN A 368 2.78 -14.56 -30.56
C GLN A 368 3.55 -15.79 -30.01
N ASN A 369 3.46 -16.04 -28.69
CA ASN A 369 4.08 -17.21 -28.04
C ASN A 369 3.09 -18.31 -27.62
N CYS A 370 1.79 -18.12 -27.85
CA CYS A 370 0.72 -19.06 -27.53
C CYS A 370 -0.17 -19.24 -28.77
N GLY A 371 0.24 -20.11 -29.70
CA GLY A 371 -0.49 -20.32 -30.94
C GLY A 371 -1.58 -21.39 -30.85
N ILE A 372 -2.10 -21.69 -29.65
CA ILE A 372 -3.22 -22.63 -29.51
C ILE A 372 -4.54 -21.87 -29.60
N LEU A 373 -5.39 -22.24 -30.56
CA LEU A 373 -6.74 -21.72 -30.69
C LEU A 373 -7.73 -22.86 -30.80
N ALA A 374 -8.82 -22.81 -30.03
CA ALA A 374 -9.90 -23.77 -30.08
C ALA A 374 -11.22 -23.08 -30.49
N LEU A 375 -11.86 -23.60 -31.54
CA LEU A 375 -13.15 -23.15 -32.05
C LEU A 375 -14.15 -24.29 -31.90
N ASP A 376 -15.10 -24.11 -30.99
CA ASP A 376 -16.20 -25.05 -30.75
C ASP A 376 -17.45 -24.60 -31.51
N GLU A 377 -17.89 -25.46 -32.43
CA GLU A 377 -18.99 -25.25 -33.38
C GLU A 377 -18.96 -23.88 -34.09
N PRO A 378 -17.89 -23.59 -34.86
CA PRO A 378 -17.73 -22.29 -35.51
C PRO A 378 -18.73 -22.01 -36.63
N THR A 379 -19.53 -23.00 -37.04
CA THR A 379 -20.54 -22.86 -38.09
C THR A 379 -21.95 -22.54 -37.53
N ASN A 380 -22.10 -22.48 -36.21
CA ASN A 380 -23.41 -22.30 -35.58
C ASN A 380 -24.06 -20.97 -36.00
N ALA A 381 -25.31 -21.04 -36.47
CA ALA A 381 -26.09 -19.90 -36.95
C ALA A 381 -25.49 -19.13 -38.14
N LEU A 382 -24.54 -19.72 -38.88
CA LEU A 382 -24.07 -19.21 -40.17
C LEU A 382 -24.85 -19.81 -41.34
N ASP A 383 -24.98 -19.06 -42.42
CA ASP A 383 -25.43 -19.58 -43.71
C ASP A 383 -24.28 -20.25 -44.47
N ARG A 384 -24.60 -20.97 -45.54
CA ARG A 384 -23.61 -21.73 -46.32
C ARG A 384 -22.52 -20.84 -46.90
N GLU A 385 -22.86 -19.65 -47.39
CA GLU A 385 -21.90 -18.72 -48.00
C GLU A 385 -20.87 -18.22 -46.97
N ASN A 386 -21.29 -17.88 -45.75
CA ASN A 386 -20.37 -17.46 -44.69
C ASN A 386 -19.59 -18.66 -44.10
N ILE A 387 -20.16 -19.86 -44.04
CA ILE A 387 -19.44 -21.09 -43.66
C ILE A 387 -18.28 -21.36 -44.64
N ASP A 388 -18.57 -21.20 -45.93
CA ASP A 388 -17.62 -21.41 -47.01
C ASP A 388 -16.47 -20.40 -46.95
N ALA A 389 -16.79 -19.12 -46.85
CA ALA A 389 -15.80 -18.06 -46.73
C ALA A 389 -14.98 -18.15 -45.41
N LEU A 390 -15.60 -18.62 -44.33
CA LEU A 390 -14.89 -18.90 -43.07
C LEU A 390 -13.90 -20.06 -43.22
N ALA A 391 -14.28 -21.14 -43.91
CA ALA A 391 -13.38 -22.26 -44.18
C ALA A 391 -12.16 -21.81 -44.98
N ASP A 392 -12.37 -21.02 -46.05
CA ASP A 392 -11.29 -20.49 -46.89
C ASP A 392 -10.38 -19.55 -46.09
N SER A 393 -10.94 -18.67 -45.27
CA SER A 393 -10.13 -17.77 -44.44
C SER A 393 -9.33 -18.51 -43.37
N LEU A 394 -9.87 -19.57 -42.76
CA LEU A 394 -9.13 -20.42 -41.82
C LEU A 394 -8.00 -21.18 -42.52
N VAL A 395 -8.23 -21.68 -43.73
CA VAL A 395 -7.20 -22.30 -44.57
C VAL A 395 -6.04 -21.35 -44.81
N ASP A 396 -6.33 -20.11 -45.16
CA ASP A 396 -5.31 -19.08 -45.40
C ASP A 396 -4.49 -18.80 -44.14
N ILE A 397 -5.15 -18.64 -42.98
CA ILE A 397 -4.48 -18.45 -41.69
C ILE A 397 -3.58 -19.66 -41.35
N ILE A 398 -4.07 -20.88 -41.55
CA ILE A 398 -3.29 -22.09 -41.31
C ILE A 398 -2.07 -22.12 -42.23
N ASN A 399 -2.22 -21.78 -43.51
CA ASN A 399 -1.11 -21.78 -44.48
C ASN A 399 -0.06 -20.70 -44.16
N GLU A 400 -0.49 -19.48 -43.81
CA GLU A 400 0.41 -18.40 -43.40
C GLU A 400 1.20 -18.77 -42.13
N ARG A 401 0.57 -19.48 -41.19
CA ARG A 401 1.19 -19.88 -39.92
C ARG A 401 1.80 -21.28 -39.92
N LYS A 402 1.70 -22.03 -41.03
CA LYS A 402 2.22 -23.41 -41.14
C LYS A 402 3.73 -23.50 -40.89
N HIS A 403 4.46 -22.42 -41.17
CA HIS A 403 5.90 -22.32 -40.94
C HIS A 403 6.27 -21.91 -39.51
N GLN A 404 5.31 -21.48 -38.69
CA GLN A 404 5.53 -21.13 -37.30
C GLN A 404 5.45 -22.42 -36.45
N SER A 405 6.47 -22.67 -35.62
CA SER A 405 6.57 -23.91 -34.83
C SER A 405 5.49 -24.07 -33.75
N ASN A 406 4.76 -23.01 -33.42
CA ASN A 406 3.94 -22.92 -32.22
C ASN A 406 2.43 -22.76 -32.50
N PHE A 407 1.95 -22.98 -33.72
CA PHE A 407 0.53 -22.84 -34.08
C PHE A 407 -0.22 -24.18 -34.05
N GLN A 408 -1.33 -24.22 -33.31
CA GLN A 408 -2.23 -25.36 -33.19
C GLN A 408 -3.68 -24.87 -33.20
N LEU A 409 -4.43 -25.22 -34.23
CA LEU A 409 -5.86 -24.94 -34.33
C LEU A 409 -6.67 -26.21 -34.04
N ILE A 410 -7.59 -26.13 -33.09
CA ILE A 410 -8.53 -27.19 -32.73
C ILE A 410 -9.92 -26.74 -33.16
N ILE A 411 -10.57 -27.53 -34.01
CA ILE A 411 -11.94 -27.27 -34.47
C ILE A 411 -12.82 -28.43 -34.02
N ILE A 412 -13.91 -28.12 -33.33
CA ILE A 412 -14.96 -29.07 -32.97
C ILE A 412 -16.18 -28.70 -33.81
N THR A 413 -16.68 -29.64 -34.60
CA THR A 413 -17.89 -29.41 -35.38
C THR A 413 -18.62 -30.70 -35.70
N HIS A 414 -19.94 -30.60 -35.89
CA HIS A 414 -20.80 -31.62 -36.49
C HIS A 414 -21.12 -31.34 -37.98
N ASP A 415 -20.61 -30.24 -38.54
CA ASP A 415 -20.81 -29.88 -39.95
C ASP A 415 -19.83 -30.64 -40.86
N GLU A 416 -20.34 -31.70 -41.50
CA GLU A 416 -19.56 -32.52 -42.43
C GLU A 416 -19.12 -31.73 -43.68
N THR A 417 -19.89 -30.73 -44.12
CA THR A 417 -19.55 -29.93 -45.30
C THR A 417 -18.38 -29.00 -45.02
N PHE A 418 -18.35 -28.40 -43.83
CA PHE A 418 -17.23 -27.60 -43.36
C PHE A 418 -15.95 -28.44 -43.18
N LEU A 419 -16.06 -29.64 -42.61
CA LEU A 419 -14.93 -30.58 -42.49
C LEU A 419 -14.39 -31.01 -43.86
N ALA A 420 -15.27 -31.30 -44.82
CA ALA A 420 -14.87 -31.70 -46.16
C ALA A 420 -14.07 -30.59 -46.87
N LYS A 421 -14.47 -29.33 -46.72
CA LYS A 421 -13.74 -28.18 -47.29
C LYS A 421 -12.36 -27.99 -46.68
N LEU A 422 -12.24 -28.08 -45.36
CA LEU A 422 -10.93 -28.04 -44.70
C LEU A 422 -10.03 -29.22 -45.11
N GLY A 423 -10.62 -30.37 -45.42
CA GLY A 423 -9.93 -31.56 -45.93
C GLY A 423 -9.46 -31.43 -47.39
N GLN A 424 -10.26 -30.80 -48.27
CA GLN A 424 -9.94 -30.63 -49.70
C GLN A 424 -8.66 -29.85 -49.96
N ASN A 425 -8.32 -28.90 -49.07
CA ASN A 425 -7.11 -28.09 -49.18
C ASN A 425 -5.83 -28.82 -48.70
N ASN A 426 -5.90 -30.13 -48.46
CA ASN A 426 -4.78 -31.01 -48.10
C ASN A 426 -4.05 -30.60 -46.81
N ILE A 427 -4.77 -29.89 -45.92
CA ILE A 427 -4.26 -29.37 -44.65
C ILE A 427 -4.33 -30.45 -43.57
N MET A 428 -5.37 -31.28 -43.60
CA MET A 428 -5.62 -32.31 -42.59
C MET A 428 -5.62 -33.71 -43.22
N GLN A 429 -4.84 -34.61 -42.63
CA GLN A 429 -4.80 -36.02 -43.05
C GLN A 429 -5.79 -36.89 -42.26
N HIS A 430 -6.02 -36.53 -41.00
CA HIS A 430 -6.82 -37.31 -40.05
C HIS A 430 -7.71 -36.35 -39.26
N TYR A 431 -8.86 -36.85 -38.80
CA TYR A 431 -9.71 -36.17 -37.83
C TYR A 431 -10.12 -37.15 -36.72
N TRP A 432 -10.53 -36.61 -35.58
CA TRP A 432 -11.00 -37.39 -34.45
C TRP A 432 -12.52 -37.35 -34.40
N ARG A 433 -13.17 -38.50 -34.56
CA ARG A 433 -14.62 -38.64 -34.42
C ARG A 433 -14.94 -39.03 -32.99
N VAL A 434 -15.75 -38.22 -32.32
CA VAL A 434 -16.28 -38.53 -30.99
C VAL A 434 -17.68 -39.13 -31.16
N SER A 435 -17.90 -40.34 -30.65
CA SER A 435 -19.18 -41.05 -30.71
C SER A 435 -19.56 -41.63 -29.34
N ARG A 436 -20.79 -42.14 -29.20
CA ARG A 436 -21.22 -42.86 -28.00
C ARG A 436 -21.31 -44.35 -28.29
N ASP A 437 -20.79 -45.15 -27.38
CA ASP A 437 -20.90 -46.60 -27.43
C ASP A 437 -22.30 -47.09 -26.99
N ALA A 438 -22.51 -48.41 -27.09
CA ALA A 438 -23.76 -49.04 -26.65
C ALA A 438 -24.07 -48.84 -25.15
N ARG A 439 -23.08 -48.42 -24.34
CA ARG A 439 -23.20 -48.12 -22.91
C ARG A 439 -23.26 -46.62 -22.62
N GLN A 440 -23.46 -45.78 -23.64
CA GLN A 440 -23.50 -44.32 -23.54
C GLN A 440 -22.19 -43.66 -23.05
N LYS A 441 -21.05 -44.34 -23.19
CA LYS A 441 -19.72 -43.76 -22.92
C LYS A 441 -19.15 -43.14 -24.18
N SER A 442 -18.46 -42.00 -24.04
CA SER A 442 -17.76 -41.36 -25.14
C SER A 442 -16.58 -42.20 -25.62
N ILE A 443 -16.53 -42.49 -26.91
CA ILE A 443 -15.39 -43.11 -27.59
C ILE A 443 -14.82 -42.09 -28.58
N ILE A 444 -13.50 -42.07 -28.69
CA ILE A 444 -12.77 -41.22 -29.63
C ILE A 444 -12.05 -42.13 -30.62
N GLU A 445 -12.38 -42.01 -31.91
CA GLU A 445 -11.77 -42.80 -32.98
C GLU A 445 -11.10 -41.88 -34.00
N ARG A 446 -9.90 -42.26 -34.44
CA ARG A 446 -9.19 -41.54 -35.52
C ARG A 446 -9.70 -42.03 -36.87
N GLN A 447 -10.14 -41.11 -37.71
CA GLN A 447 -10.61 -41.37 -39.07
C GLN A 447 -9.71 -40.65 -40.08
N ASN A 448 -9.57 -41.20 -41.28
CA ASN A 448 -8.81 -40.59 -42.37
C ASN A 448 -9.78 -39.81 -43.27
N PHE A 449 -9.34 -38.70 -43.85
CA PHE A 449 -10.06 -38.11 -44.97
C PHE A 449 -9.94 -39.05 -46.17
N SER A 450 -11.07 -39.55 -46.66
CA SER A 450 -11.10 -40.38 -47.86
C SER A 450 -10.86 -39.50 -49.08
N ASN A 451 -9.63 -39.52 -49.61
CA ASN A 451 -9.30 -38.94 -50.91
C ASN A 451 -10.21 -39.57 -51.96
N SER A 452 -11.20 -38.82 -52.44
CA SER A 452 -11.93 -39.11 -53.67
C SER A 452 -11.44 -38.18 -54.77
#